data_AF-A0A519Q6S6-F1
#
_entry.id   AF-A0A519Q6S6-F1
#
_cell.length_a   1.000
_cell.length_b   1.000
_cell.length_c   1.000
_cell.angle_alpha   90.00
_cell.angle_beta   90.00
_cell.angle_gamma   90.00
#
_symmetry.space_group_name_H-M   'P 1'
#
loop_
_entity.id
_entity.type
_entity.pdbx_description
1 polymer ?
#
loop_
_entity_poly.entity_id
_entity_poly.type
_entity_poly.pdbx_seq_one_letter_code
_entity_poly.pdbx_strand_id
1 'polypeptide(L)'
;MTVITTNIWEGDVSNDWNTAGNWACGVVPTLTSDAQIPVITAPNLYPVITGATGGGFADVRNVSIASGATITVTNNGTGVFRIAGIISNNGTVDAINGTVAFLGTTAQSIPANTFHTNFIRNLTIDNAAGVTLAGNLNLTGILLAKAGQFTTGDQLVLKSNVATTAMVAPVTGSVSGTMTIERYIPARRAFRMISSPVNGGSIFNNWQEGAPQGDIPGFGTDITGAGAGTNGFDASLSNNPSLFTYDNVGGTSWVAVTSTLTNNLMAGKPWRMLVRGDRTINQESNYATPTITTLRSRGTIATGDVTFTNLSQTGGRSNFIGNPYQAPVDMEAVLNGSTNVNKGYYFFWDPTLGGTPVVGQDGGRGAYVTVLLPQGTNTSGSVANKYIMP
;
A
#
# COMPACT_ATOMS: atom_id res chain seq x y z
N MET A 1 -25.78 -42.58 6.70
CA MET A 1 -25.88 -41.12 6.94
C MET A 1 -24.96 -40.44 5.94
N THR A 2 -25.52 -39.86 4.89
CA THR A 2 -24.72 -39.21 3.83
C THR A 2 -24.24 -37.88 4.40
N VAL A 3 -22.93 -37.75 4.63
CA VAL A 3 -22.35 -36.46 5.03
C VAL A 3 -22.51 -35.53 3.84
N ILE A 4 -23.39 -34.54 3.98
CA ILE A 4 -23.55 -33.49 2.97
C ILE A 4 -22.28 -32.64 3.05
N THR A 5 -21.41 -32.75 2.05
CA THR A 5 -20.17 -31.99 1.99
C THR A 5 -20.36 -30.60 1.41
N THR A 6 -21.52 -30.31 0.81
CA THR A 6 -21.80 -29.07 0.10
C THR A 6 -23.12 -28.48 0.59
N ASN A 7 -23.03 -27.33 1.26
CA ASN A 7 -24.19 -26.55 1.68
C ASN A 7 -24.64 -25.65 0.54
N ILE A 8 -25.95 -25.55 0.32
CA ILE A 8 -26.51 -24.69 -0.74
C ILE A 8 -27.17 -23.49 -0.06
N TRP A 9 -26.81 -22.29 -0.51
CA TRP A 9 -27.44 -21.06 -0.06
C TRP A 9 -28.84 -20.91 -0.66
N GLU A 10 -29.82 -20.65 0.20
CA GLU A 10 -31.22 -20.40 -0.16
C GLU A 10 -31.60 -18.94 0.15
N GLY A 11 -31.06 -18.38 1.24
CA GLY A 11 -31.37 -17.00 1.64
C GLY A 11 -32.80 -16.81 2.14
N ASP A 12 -33.43 -17.88 2.66
CA ASP A 12 -34.85 -17.89 3.05
C ASP A 12 -35.16 -17.05 4.29
N VAL A 13 -34.20 -16.86 5.19
CA VAL A 13 -34.40 -16.15 6.47
C VAL A 13 -33.84 -14.73 6.44
N SER A 14 -32.64 -14.54 5.89
CA SER A 14 -31.92 -13.26 5.84
C SER A 14 -30.80 -13.30 4.80
N ASN A 15 -29.98 -12.24 4.75
CA ASN A 15 -28.73 -12.21 3.99
C ASN A 15 -27.49 -12.58 4.82
N ASP A 16 -27.63 -12.92 6.10
CA ASP A 16 -26.48 -13.21 6.95
C ASP A 16 -25.94 -14.63 6.71
N TRP A 17 -24.67 -14.74 6.30
CA TRP A 17 -23.97 -16.02 6.11
C TRP A 17 -24.12 -16.96 7.31
N ASN A 18 -24.10 -16.41 8.52
CA ASN A 18 -24.09 -17.15 9.77
C ASN A 18 -25.48 -17.53 10.29
N THR A 19 -26.54 -17.21 9.55
CA THR A 19 -27.89 -17.68 9.88
C THR A 19 -28.11 -19.06 9.27
N ALA A 20 -28.18 -20.08 10.13
CA ALA A 20 -28.38 -21.48 9.73
C ALA A 20 -29.57 -21.70 8.78
N GLY A 21 -30.68 -20.98 8.99
CA GLY A 21 -31.87 -21.08 8.14
C GLY A 21 -31.72 -20.54 6.71
N ASN A 22 -30.60 -19.93 6.36
CA ASN A 22 -30.30 -19.53 4.97
C ASN A 22 -29.66 -20.66 4.15
N TRP A 23 -29.37 -21.80 4.76
CA TRP A 23 -28.71 -22.94 4.13
C TRP A 23 -29.67 -24.12 4.06
N ALA A 24 -29.74 -24.81 2.91
CA ALA A 24 -30.67 -25.92 2.64
C ALA A 24 -30.68 -27.05 3.68
N CYS A 25 -29.58 -27.21 4.42
CA CYS A 25 -29.44 -28.24 5.45
C CYS A 25 -29.59 -27.70 6.88
N GLY A 26 -29.88 -26.41 7.05
CA GLY A 26 -29.89 -25.75 8.35
C GLY A 26 -28.49 -25.68 9.00
N VAL A 27 -27.42 -25.76 8.21
CA VAL A 27 -26.04 -25.82 8.69
C VAL A 27 -25.21 -24.74 8.01
N VAL A 28 -24.59 -23.88 8.83
CA VAL A 28 -23.66 -22.85 8.36
C VAL A 28 -22.35 -23.54 7.93
N PRO A 29 -21.80 -23.21 6.74
CA PRO A 29 -20.53 -23.76 6.32
C PRO A 29 -19.38 -23.39 7.26
N THR A 30 -18.45 -24.32 7.38
CA THR A 30 -17.19 -24.22 8.13
C THR A 30 -16.02 -24.37 7.16
N LEU A 31 -14.78 -24.23 7.66
CA LEU A 31 -13.56 -24.44 6.88
C LEU A 31 -13.39 -25.88 6.34
N THR A 32 -14.27 -26.82 6.74
CA THR A 32 -14.25 -28.21 6.26
C THR A 32 -15.44 -28.58 5.36
N SER A 33 -16.39 -27.68 5.15
CA SER A 33 -17.56 -27.91 4.31
C SER A 33 -17.63 -26.93 3.16
N ASP A 34 -18.09 -27.39 2.00
CA ASP A 34 -18.24 -26.57 0.81
C ASP A 34 -19.53 -25.76 0.87
N ALA A 35 -19.58 -24.69 0.09
CA ALA A 35 -20.75 -23.86 -0.13
C ALA A 35 -20.98 -23.63 -1.62
N GLN A 36 -22.24 -23.67 -2.04
CA GLN A 36 -22.68 -23.24 -3.35
C GLN A 36 -23.64 -22.06 -3.18
N ILE A 37 -23.37 -20.97 -3.90
CA ILE A 37 -24.26 -19.81 -4.01
C ILE A 37 -24.92 -19.87 -5.40
N PRO A 38 -26.11 -20.49 -5.53
CA PRO A 38 -26.84 -20.56 -6.79
C PRO A 38 -27.52 -19.24 -7.10
N VAL A 39 -28.09 -19.12 -8.30
CA VAL A 39 -29.08 -18.06 -8.57
C VAL A 39 -30.36 -18.40 -7.81
N ILE A 40 -30.82 -17.47 -6.97
CA ILE A 40 -32.07 -17.57 -6.23
C ILE A 40 -33.08 -16.55 -6.77
N THR A 41 -34.37 -16.88 -6.80
CA THR A 41 -35.41 -16.08 -7.47
C THR A 41 -36.33 -15.32 -6.51
N ALA A 42 -36.52 -15.82 -5.29
CA ALA A 42 -37.19 -15.14 -4.17
C ALA A 42 -36.72 -15.79 -2.85
N PRO A 43 -36.48 -15.04 -1.75
CA PRO A 43 -36.53 -13.57 -1.61
C PRO A 43 -35.31 -12.85 -2.22
N ASN A 44 -34.40 -13.55 -2.91
CA ASN A 44 -33.18 -13.02 -3.53
C ASN A 44 -32.21 -12.37 -2.53
N LEU A 45 -32.15 -12.91 -1.31
CA LEU A 45 -31.23 -12.46 -0.28
C LEU A 45 -29.90 -13.20 -0.43
N TYR A 46 -28.95 -12.60 -1.14
CA TYR A 46 -27.59 -13.12 -1.24
C TYR A 46 -26.75 -12.83 0.02
N PRO A 47 -25.68 -13.61 0.28
CA PRO A 47 -24.87 -13.42 1.48
C PRO A 47 -24.24 -12.03 1.60
N VAL A 48 -24.36 -11.43 2.78
CA VAL A 48 -23.69 -10.21 3.21
C VAL A 48 -22.94 -10.48 4.52
N ILE A 49 -21.62 -10.38 4.45
CA ILE A 49 -20.68 -10.66 5.54
C ILE A 49 -20.24 -9.32 6.13
N THR A 50 -20.81 -8.94 7.28
CA THR A 50 -20.56 -7.66 7.96
C THR A 50 -19.65 -7.77 9.17
N GLY A 51 -19.41 -8.99 9.66
CA GLY A 51 -18.66 -9.23 10.90
C GLY A 51 -19.46 -8.99 12.18
N ALA A 52 -20.75 -8.62 12.09
CA ALA A 52 -21.59 -8.31 13.25
C ALA A 52 -22.16 -9.55 13.97
N THR A 53 -22.10 -10.72 13.36
CA THR A 53 -22.75 -11.96 13.82
C THR A 53 -21.80 -13.16 13.73
N GLY A 54 -22.08 -14.22 14.49
CA GLY A 54 -21.40 -15.52 14.33
C GLY A 54 -19.88 -15.54 14.61
N GLY A 55 -19.37 -14.61 15.42
CA GLY A 55 -17.93 -14.49 15.68
C GLY A 55 -17.15 -13.65 14.66
N GLY A 56 -17.84 -13.01 13.71
CA GLY A 56 -17.25 -12.02 12.81
C GLY A 56 -16.70 -12.58 11.49
N PHE A 57 -16.84 -13.89 11.28
CA PHE A 57 -16.29 -14.59 10.12
C PHE A 57 -17.38 -15.35 9.35
N ALA A 58 -17.19 -15.51 8.06
CA ALA A 58 -17.89 -16.46 7.21
C ALA A 58 -16.89 -17.50 6.72
N ASP A 59 -17.12 -18.77 7.05
CA ASP A 59 -16.19 -19.86 6.78
C ASP A 59 -16.64 -20.71 5.62
N VAL A 60 -15.68 -21.19 4.83
CA VAL A 60 -15.94 -22.18 3.80
C VAL A 60 -14.68 -22.98 3.47
N ARG A 61 -14.84 -24.25 3.11
CA ARG A 61 -13.79 -25.01 2.41
C ARG A 61 -13.73 -24.57 0.94
N ASN A 62 -14.53 -25.14 0.06
CA ASN A 62 -14.67 -24.67 -1.33
C ASN A 62 -15.93 -23.84 -1.50
N VAL A 63 -15.87 -22.74 -2.26
CA VAL A 63 -17.05 -21.95 -2.63
C VAL A 63 -17.22 -21.90 -4.13
N SER A 64 -18.44 -22.16 -4.61
CA SER A 64 -18.85 -21.92 -5.99
C SER A 64 -19.95 -20.85 -6.03
N ILE A 65 -19.76 -19.82 -6.86
CA ILE A 65 -20.73 -18.73 -7.04
C ILE A 65 -21.22 -18.78 -8.48
N ALA A 66 -22.52 -18.97 -8.67
CA ALA A 66 -23.13 -19.04 -9.98
C ALA A 66 -23.16 -17.67 -10.68
N SER A 67 -23.20 -17.67 -12.01
CA SER A 67 -23.42 -16.44 -12.79
C SER A 67 -24.77 -15.82 -12.43
N GLY A 68 -24.75 -14.56 -11.99
CA GLY A 68 -25.93 -13.85 -11.48
C GLY A 68 -26.11 -13.91 -9.96
N ALA A 69 -25.31 -14.71 -9.25
CA ALA A 69 -25.28 -14.74 -7.78
C ALA A 69 -24.21 -13.79 -7.22
N THR A 70 -24.39 -13.34 -5.98
CA THR A 70 -23.47 -12.40 -5.32
C THR A 70 -23.04 -12.88 -3.92
N ILE A 71 -21.86 -12.46 -3.48
CA ILE A 71 -21.43 -12.40 -2.08
C ILE A 71 -20.92 -10.98 -1.84
N THR A 72 -21.35 -10.33 -0.76
CA THR A 72 -20.81 -9.04 -0.33
C THR A 72 -20.06 -9.18 0.99
N VAL A 73 -18.82 -8.73 1.05
CA VAL A 73 -17.99 -8.66 2.26
C VAL A 73 -17.71 -7.19 2.55
N THR A 74 -18.15 -6.70 3.70
CA THR A 74 -18.25 -5.25 3.94
C THR A 74 -17.91 -4.87 5.39
N ASN A 75 -18.29 -3.66 5.78
CA ASN A 75 -18.13 -3.09 7.11
C ASN A 75 -16.68 -2.73 7.45
N ASN A 76 -16.03 -1.98 6.55
CA ASN A 76 -14.72 -1.39 6.76
C ASN A 76 -13.62 -2.39 7.20
N GLY A 77 -13.68 -3.61 6.68
CA GLY A 77 -12.73 -4.69 6.94
C GLY A 77 -13.10 -5.58 8.13
N THR A 78 -14.19 -5.29 8.85
CA THR A 78 -14.65 -6.15 9.95
C THR A 78 -15.45 -7.36 9.46
N GLY A 79 -16.07 -7.30 8.28
CA GLY A 79 -16.57 -8.49 7.60
C GLY A 79 -15.42 -9.30 7.03
N VAL A 80 -15.33 -10.58 7.43
CA VAL A 80 -14.21 -11.45 7.05
C VAL A 80 -14.72 -12.73 6.38
N PHE A 81 -14.33 -12.95 5.13
CA PHE A 81 -14.59 -14.19 4.40
C PHE A 81 -13.35 -15.10 4.40
N ARG A 82 -13.46 -16.27 5.03
CA ARG A 82 -12.36 -17.22 5.27
C ARG A 82 -12.54 -18.46 4.41
N ILE A 83 -11.53 -18.75 3.57
CA ILE A 83 -11.59 -19.80 2.56
C ILE A 83 -10.44 -20.79 2.78
N ALA A 84 -10.75 -22.06 3.03
CA ALA A 84 -9.75 -23.12 3.23
C ALA A 84 -9.45 -23.96 1.97
N GLY A 85 -10.24 -23.80 0.91
CA GLY A 85 -10.12 -24.52 -0.36
C GLY A 85 -10.20 -23.59 -1.57
N ILE A 86 -10.93 -24.00 -2.60
CA ILE A 86 -11.02 -23.30 -3.88
C ILE A 86 -12.13 -22.26 -3.85
N ILE A 87 -11.87 -21.07 -4.42
CA ILE A 87 -12.90 -20.11 -4.82
C ILE A 87 -13.15 -20.21 -6.32
N SER A 88 -14.36 -20.57 -6.71
CA SER A 88 -14.82 -20.62 -8.10
C SER A 88 -15.93 -19.60 -8.30
N ASN A 89 -15.55 -18.39 -8.73
CA ASN A 89 -16.50 -17.29 -8.90
C ASN A 89 -16.89 -17.09 -10.38
N ASN A 90 -18.13 -17.44 -10.74
CA ASN A 90 -18.76 -17.04 -12.00
C ASN A 90 -19.78 -15.89 -11.82
N GLY A 91 -20.03 -15.47 -10.58
CA GLY A 91 -20.90 -14.36 -10.22
C GLY A 91 -20.09 -13.15 -9.74
N THR A 92 -20.55 -12.51 -8.66
CA THR A 92 -19.89 -11.32 -8.09
C THR A 92 -19.48 -11.58 -6.64
N VAL A 93 -18.20 -11.36 -6.31
CA VAL A 93 -17.74 -11.27 -4.92
C VAL A 93 -17.28 -9.82 -4.69
N ASP A 94 -18.11 -9.01 -4.07
CA ASP A 94 -17.77 -7.63 -3.71
C ASP A 94 -17.13 -7.62 -2.32
N ALA A 95 -15.81 -7.43 -2.27
CA ALA A 95 -15.05 -7.29 -1.03
C ALA A 95 -14.31 -5.95 -0.94
N ILE A 96 -14.77 -4.93 -1.66
CA ILE A 96 -14.16 -3.58 -1.70
C ILE A 96 -14.00 -3.00 -0.29
N ASN A 97 -14.94 -3.32 0.61
CA ASN A 97 -14.93 -2.88 2.00
C ASN A 97 -14.72 -4.01 3.01
N GLY A 98 -14.30 -5.19 2.56
CA GLY A 98 -14.22 -6.41 3.35
C GLY A 98 -12.81 -7.01 3.45
N THR A 99 -12.67 -8.00 4.33
CA THR A 99 -11.45 -8.80 4.49
C THR A 99 -11.67 -10.17 3.86
N VAL A 100 -10.70 -10.62 3.06
CA VAL A 100 -10.66 -12.01 2.57
C VAL A 100 -9.43 -12.71 3.13
N ALA A 101 -9.61 -13.93 3.63
CA ALA A 101 -8.55 -14.71 4.25
C ALA A 101 -8.45 -16.11 3.65
N PHE A 102 -7.23 -16.52 3.28
CA PHE A 102 -6.94 -17.85 2.76
C PHE A 102 -6.22 -18.66 3.85
N LEU A 103 -6.88 -19.72 4.33
CA LEU A 103 -6.51 -20.50 5.53
C LEU A 103 -6.40 -22.01 5.27
N GLY A 104 -6.21 -22.39 4.00
CA GLY A 104 -6.14 -23.79 3.61
C GLY A 104 -4.91 -24.53 4.17
N THR A 105 -4.94 -25.85 4.05
CA THR A 105 -3.79 -26.73 4.34
C THR A 105 -3.10 -27.22 3.07
N THR A 106 -3.67 -26.95 1.90
CA THR A 106 -3.10 -27.21 0.58
C THR A 106 -2.85 -25.89 -0.13
N ALA A 107 -1.94 -25.85 -1.10
CA ALA A 107 -1.70 -24.63 -1.88
C ALA A 107 -3.01 -24.10 -2.48
N GLN A 108 -3.26 -22.80 -2.30
CA GLN A 108 -4.44 -22.13 -2.85
C GLN A 108 -4.04 -21.16 -3.96
N SER A 109 -4.98 -20.86 -4.84
CA SER A 109 -4.84 -19.80 -5.84
C SER A 109 -5.99 -18.82 -5.70
N ILE A 110 -5.70 -17.55 -5.98
CA ILE A 110 -6.69 -16.49 -6.17
C ILE A 110 -6.80 -16.29 -7.68
N PRO A 111 -7.83 -16.84 -8.35
CA PRO A 111 -8.01 -16.67 -9.79
C PRO A 111 -8.11 -15.20 -10.21
N ALA A 112 -7.74 -14.91 -11.45
CA ALA A 112 -7.99 -13.59 -12.03
C ALA A 112 -9.50 -13.26 -12.00
N ASN A 113 -9.84 -11.99 -11.81
CA ASN A 113 -11.23 -11.51 -11.80
C ASN A 113 -12.12 -12.16 -10.72
N THR A 114 -11.53 -12.70 -9.65
CA THR A 114 -12.28 -13.27 -8.53
C THR A 114 -13.15 -12.24 -7.82
N PHE A 115 -12.66 -11.01 -7.66
CA PHE A 115 -13.34 -9.96 -6.90
C PHE A 115 -13.93 -8.88 -7.81
N HIS A 116 -15.05 -8.30 -7.41
CA HIS A 116 -15.68 -7.20 -8.11
C HIS A 116 -14.67 -6.08 -8.35
N THR A 117 -14.49 -5.67 -9.61
CA THR A 117 -13.52 -4.66 -10.06
C THR A 117 -12.05 -4.95 -9.71
N ASN A 118 -11.70 -6.16 -9.26
CA ASN A 118 -10.39 -6.51 -8.72
C ASN A 118 -9.96 -5.65 -7.52
N PHE A 119 -10.91 -5.21 -6.68
CA PHE A 119 -10.62 -4.48 -5.44
C PHE A 119 -11.06 -5.28 -4.21
N ILE A 120 -10.19 -5.28 -3.20
CA ILE A 120 -10.53 -5.71 -1.84
C ILE A 120 -9.94 -4.74 -0.81
N ARG A 121 -10.52 -4.70 0.39
CA ARG A 121 -9.95 -3.87 1.47
C ARG A 121 -8.75 -4.55 2.11
N ASN A 122 -8.93 -5.73 2.68
CA ASN A 122 -7.86 -6.44 3.39
C ASN A 122 -7.67 -7.85 2.82
N LEU A 123 -6.42 -8.31 2.80
CA LEU A 123 -6.03 -9.66 2.40
C LEU A 123 -5.23 -10.31 3.51
N THR A 124 -5.68 -11.47 3.97
CA THR A 124 -4.94 -12.31 4.92
C THR A 124 -4.50 -13.62 4.25
N ILE A 125 -3.21 -13.92 4.34
CA ILE A 125 -2.62 -15.17 3.91
C ILE A 125 -2.15 -15.92 5.16
N ASP A 126 -2.86 -16.98 5.51
CA ASP A 126 -2.58 -17.82 6.68
C ASP A 126 -2.65 -19.30 6.27
N ASN A 127 -1.92 -19.65 5.22
CA ASN A 127 -1.88 -20.98 4.63
C ASN A 127 -0.43 -21.40 4.46
N ALA A 128 0.03 -22.34 5.28
CA ALA A 128 1.40 -22.83 5.29
C ALA A 128 1.86 -23.44 3.95
N ALA A 129 0.94 -23.98 3.14
CA ALA A 129 1.22 -24.53 1.81
C ALA A 129 1.31 -23.45 0.72
N GLY A 130 0.98 -22.20 1.05
CA GLY A 130 1.13 -21.02 0.18
C GLY A 130 -0.12 -20.65 -0.61
N VAL A 131 -0.12 -19.40 -1.07
CA VAL A 131 -1.20 -18.80 -1.87
C VAL A 131 -0.60 -18.04 -3.04
N THR A 132 -1.12 -18.27 -4.25
CA THR A 132 -0.68 -17.58 -5.47
C THR A 132 -1.78 -16.68 -6.01
N LEU A 133 -1.45 -15.43 -6.30
CA LEU A 133 -2.33 -14.51 -7.02
C LEU A 133 -2.15 -14.70 -8.54
N ALA A 134 -3.24 -15.03 -9.25
CA ALA A 134 -3.20 -15.35 -10.68
C ALA A 134 -3.64 -14.19 -11.61
N GLY A 135 -4.02 -13.04 -11.06
CA GLY A 135 -4.43 -11.86 -11.83
C GLY A 135 -4.42 -10.58 -10.99
N ASN A 136 -4.62 -9.43 -11.64
CA ASN A 136 -4.56 -8.13 -10.99
C ASN A 136 -5.44 -8.05 -9.73
N LEU A 137 -4.88 -7.48 -8.66
CA LEU A 137 -5.60 -7.22 -7.42
C LEU A 137 -5.17 -5.88 -6.84
N ASN A 138 -6.14 -5.04 -6.52
CA ASN A 138 -5.96 -3.75 -5.87
C ASN A 138 -6.37 -3.87 -4.40
N LEU A 139 -5.44 -3.57 -3.50
CA LEU A 139 -5.66 -3.57 -2.07
C LEU A 139 -5.72 -2.14 -1.55
N THR A 140 -6.70 -1.81 -0.72
CA THR A 140 -6.88 -0.45 -0.16
C THR A 140 -6.61 -0.36 1.34
N GLY A 141 -6.55 -1.50 2.03
CA GLY A 141 -6.30 -1.63 3.46
C GLY A 141 -5.06 -2.48 3.74
N ILE A 142 -5.19 -3.54 4.52
CA ILE A 142 -4.07 -4.27 5.11
C ILE A 142 -3.79 -5.57 4.35
N LEU A 143 -2.53 -5.77 3.98
CA LEU A 143 -1.98 -7.09 3.63
C LEU A 143 -1.38 -7.73 4.89
N LEU A 144 -1.86 -8.90 5.27
CA LEU A 144 -1.31 -9.72 6.35
C LEU A 144 -0.82 -11.06 5.78
N ALA A 145 0.49 -11.18 5.57
CA ALA A 145 1.13 -12.43 5.18
C ALA A 145 1.66 -13.16 6.45
N LYS A 146 0.80 -13.99 7.04
CA LYS A 146 1.00 -14.59 8.36
C LYS A 146 1.67 -15.96 8.30
N ALA A 147 1.24 -16.85 7.41
CA ALA A 147 1.80 -18.19 7.28
C ALA A 147 1.91 -18.63 5.82
N GLY A 148 2.98 -19.37 5.53
CA GLY A 148 3.34 -19.82 4.18
C GLY A 148 3.83 -18.69 3.27
N GLN A 149 4.01 -19.03 1.99
CA GLN A 149 4.42 -18.08 0.96
C GLN A 149 3.19 -17.47 0.28
N PHE A 150 3.11 -16.14 0.25
CA PHE A 150 2.24 -15.41 -0.66
C PHE A 150 3.01 -15.05 -1.94
N THR A 151 2.66 -15.67 -3.05
CA THR A 151 3.20 -15.33 -4.38
C THR A 151 2.30 -14.28 -5.02
N THR A 152 2.78 -13.05 -5.17
CA THR A 152 1.98 -11.93 -5.71
C THR A 152 1.66 -12.06 -7.20
N GLY A 153 2.34 -12.98 -7.91
CA GLY A 153 2.23 -13.14 -9.36
C GLY A 153 2.65 -11.89 -10.15
N ASP A 154 3.32 -10.93 -9.50
CA ASP A 154 3.57 -9.58 -10.01
C ASP A 154 2.30 -8.74 -10.28
N GLN A 155 1.17 -9.13 -9.68
CA GLN A 155 -0.17 -8.59 -9.98
C GLN A 155 -0.77 -7.70 -8.88
N LEU A 156 -0.14 -7.63 -7.71
CA LEU A 156 -0.67 -6.89 -6.57
C LEU A 156 -0.34 -5.39 -6.66
N VAL A 157 -1.35 -4.55 -6.42
CA VAL A 157 -1.22 -3.10 -6.28
C VAL A 157 -1.70 -2.68 -4.89
N LEU A 158 -0.82 -2.04 -4.11
CA LEU A 158 -1.18 -1.39 -2.85
C LEU A 158 -1.55 0.06 -3.15
N LYS A 159 -2.83 0.38 -3.02
CA LYS A 159 -3.41 1.66 -3.43
C LYS A 159 -3.18 2.75 -2.40
N SER A 160 -3.09 3.99 -2.89
CA SER A 160 -3.06 5.18 -2.05
C SER A 160 -3.90 6.28 -2.69
N ASN A 161 -4.75 6.92 -1.90
CA ASN A 161 -5.61 8.02 -2.30
C ASN A 161 -5.76 9.01 -1.14
N VAL A 162 -6.62 10.01 -1.32
CA VAL A 162 -6.87 11.06 -0.31
C VAL A 162 -7.39 10.51 1.03
N ALA A 163 -8.09 9.37 1.02
CA ALA A 163 -8.75 8.81 2.19
C ALA A 163 -7.96 7.67 2.85
N THR A 164 -7.22 6.89 2.07
CA THR A 164 -6.62 5.62 2.50
C THR A 164 -5.30 5.35 1.81
N THR A 165 -4.39 4.69 2.52
CA THR A 165 -3.16 4.13 1.97
C THR A 165 -3.05 2.71 2.46
N ALA A 166 -2.93 1.76 1.54
CA ALA A 166 -2.77 0.36 1.86
C ALA A 166 -1.44 0.11 2.58
N MET A 167 -1.45 -0.80 3.54
CA MET A 167 -0.31 -1.10 4.42
C MET A 167 -0.03 -2.59 4.45
N VAL A 168 1.22 -2.92 4.77
CA VAL A 168 1.65 -4.30 5.01
C VAL A 168 1.83 -4.48 6.52
N ALA A 169 1.05 -5.37 7.10
CA ALA A 169 1.21 -5.78 8.50
C ALA A 169 2.54 -6.57 8.67
N PRO A 170 3.04 -6.75 9.90
CA PRO A 170 4.21 -7.58 10.14
C PRO A 170 4.10 -8.95 9.44
N VAL A 171 5.10 -9.26 8.61
CA VAL A 171 5.13 -10.49 7.83
C VAL A 171 5.81 -11.57 8.66
N THR A 172 5.04 -12.57 9.09
CA THR A 172 5.56 -13.77 9.77
C THR A 172 5.64 -14.99 8.85
N GLY A 173 4.99 -14.92 7.67
CA GLY A 173 5.17 -15.85 6.56
C GLY A 173 6.29 -15.38 5.62
N SER A 174 6.05 -15.49 4.30
CA SER A 174 6.90 -14.85 3.29
C SER A 174 6.08 -14.29 2.14
N VAL A 175 6.64 -13.30 1.44
CA VAL A 175 6.06 -12.71 0.23
C VAL A 175 7.07 -12.83 -0.90
N SER A 176 6.65 -13.36 -2.06
CA SER A 176 7.47 -13.49 -3.26
C SER A 176 6.82 -12.80 -4.45
N GLY A 177 7.65 -12.34 -5.39
CA GLY A 177 7.22 -11.53 -6.53
C GLY A 177 7.24 -10.03 -6.23
N THR A 178 6.95 -9.26 -7.27
CA THR A 178 6.86 -7.81 -7.23
C THR A 178 5.44 -7.33 -6.93
N MET A 179 5.32 -6.10 -6.46
CA MET A 179 4.06 -5.39 -6.32
C MET A 179 4.26 -3.93 -6.69
N THR A 180 3.17 -3.27 -7.06
CA THR A 180 3.15 -1.82 -7.30
C THR A 180 2.62 -1.12 -6.06
N ILE A 181 3.38 -0.19 -5.53
CA ILE A 181 3.00 0.63 -4.38
C ILE A 181 2.69 2.02 -4.86
N GLU A 182 1.47 2.49 -4.60
CA GLU A 182 1.06 3.85 -4.87
C GLU A 182 1.29 4.74 -3.65
N ARG A 183 1.72 5.97 -3.90
CA ARG A 183 1.78 7.04 -2.90
C ARG A 183 1.11 8.29 -3.42
N TYR A 184 -0.06 8.57 -2.87
CA TYR A 184 -0.82 9.78 -3.14
C TYR A 184 -0.11 11.01 -2.56
N ILE A 185 -0.01 12.05 -3.39
CA ILE A 185 0.63 13.32 -3.07
C ILE A 185 -0.34 14.46 -3.39
N PRO A 186 -0.80 15.21 -2.36
CA PRO A 186 -1.65 16.39 -2.56
C PRO A 186 -0.97 17.48 -3.39
N ALA A 187 -1.79 18.26 -4.11
CA ALA A 187 -1.36 19.37 -4.97
C ALA A 187 -0.63 20.47 -4.19
N ARG A 188 0.70 20.45 -4.25
CA ARG A 188 1.57 21.51 -3.73
C ARG A 188 2.98 21.36 -4.27
N ARG A 189 3.56 22.47 -4.73
CA ARG A 189 4.97 22.54 -5.11
C ARG A 189 5.87 22.64 -3.87
N ALA A 190 6.33 21.49 -3.38
CA ALA A 190 7.15 21.43 -2.16
C ALA A 190 8.21 20.33 -2.26
N PHE A 191 9.31 20.50 -1.52
CA PHE A 191 10.20 19.38 -1.28
C PHE A 191 9.49 18.36 -0.39
N ARG A 192 9.70 17.09 -0.70
CA ARG A 192 9.24 15.95 0.07
C ARG A 192 10.45 15.08 0.38
N MET A 193 10.51 14.57 1.60
CA MET A 193 11.43 13.51 1.97
C MET A 193 10.71 12.18 1.72
N ILE A 194 11.27 11.36 0.85
CA ILE A 194 10.61 10.20 0.27
C ILE A 194 11.58 9.03 0.25
N SER A 195 11.13 7.86 0.66
CA SER A 195 11.77 6.58 0.36
C SER A 195 10.78 5.67 -0.36
N SER A 196 11.31 4.60 -0.95
CA SER A 196 10.49 3.48 -1.44
C SER A 196 10.44 2.39 -0.37
N PRO A 197 9.35 1.63 -0.26
CA PRO A 197 9.31 0.41 0.55
C PRO A 197 9.72 -0.85 -0.23
N VAL A 198 10.02 -0.70 -1.53
CA VAL A 198 10.40 -1.81 -2.40
C VAL A 198 11.83 -1.65 -2.92
N ASN A 199 12.46 -2.79 -3.20
CA ASN A 199 13.64 -2.86 -4.06
C ASN A 199 13.18 -3.10 -5.50
N GLY A 200 13.45 -2.13 -6.37
CA GLY A 200 12.88 -2.06 -7.71
C GLY A 200 13.83 -1.50 -8.75
N GLY A 201 13.27 -1.16 -9.91
CA GLY A 201 14.00 -0.56 -11.02
C GLY A 201 14.36 0.91 -10.80
N SER A 202 14.77 1.57 -11.89
CA SER A 202 15.19 2.97 -11.90
C SER A 202 14.09 3.93 -11.43
N ILE A 203 14.47 5.06 -10.84
CA ILE A 203 13.54 6.15 -10.51
C ILE A 203 12.80 6.61 -11.77
N PHE A 204 13.50 6.64 -12.91
CA PHE A 204 12.92 6.99 -14.21
C PHE A 204 11.70 6.12 -14.56
N ASN A 205 11.82 4.80 -14.47
CA ASN A 205 10.72 3.87 -14.79
C ASN A 205 9.59 3.87 -13.74
N ASN A 206 9.82 4.48 -12.57
CA ASN A 206 8.89 4.45 -11.46
C ASN A 206 8.26 5.83 -11.24
N TRP A 207 8.96 6.75 -10.59
CA TRP A 207 8.40 8.05 -10.21
C TRP A 207 8.26 9.02 -11.39
N GLN A 208 8.92 8.76 -12.52
CA GLN A 208 8.72 9.48 -13.78
C GLN A 208 7.90 8.66 -14.80
N GLU A 209 7.33 7.52 -14.40
CA GLU A 209 6.46 6.68 -15.25
C GLU A 209 7.10 6.19 -16.56
N GLY A 210 8.44 6.26 -16.67
CA GLY A 210 9.19 5.94 -17.88
C GLY A 210 9.13 7.00 -18.98
N ALA A 211 8.64 8.21 -18.67
CA ALA A 211 8.40 9.30 -19.63
C ALA A 211 7.68 8.85 -20.91
N PRO A 212 6.44 8.32 -20.79
CA PRO A 212 5.70 7.78 -21.92
C PRO A 212 5.39 8.87 -22.96
N GLN A 213 5.08 8.46 -24.20
CA GLN A 213 4.59 9.38 -25.22
C GLN A 213 3.20 9.88 -24.82
N GLY A 214 3.16 11.00 -24.11
CA GLY A 214 1.96 11.55 -23.49
C GLY A 214 1.91 11.21 -22.01
N ASP A 215 2.02 12.24 -21.17
CA ASP A 215 1.95 12.10 -19.73
C ASP A 215 0.56 11.63 -19.28
N ILE A 216 0.53 10.69 -18.34
CA ILE A 216 -0.71 10.15 -17.78
C ILE A 216 -1.15 11.09 -16.64
N PRO A 217 -2.29 11.80 -16.76
CA PRO A 217 -2.75 12.69 -15.70
C PRO A 217 -2.90 11.95 -14.36
N GLY A 218 -2.46 12.59 -13.28
CA GLY A 218 -2.54 12.08 -11.91
C GLY A 218 -1.42 11.11 -11.51
N PHE A 219 -0.45 10.80 -12.38
CA PHE A 219 0.65 9.87 -12.06
C PHE A 219 2.04 10.49 -12.30
N GLY A 220 3.01 10.03 -11.50
CA GLY A 220 4.41 10.42 -11.62
C GLY A 220 4.70 11.87 -11.29
N THR A 221 5.94 12.31 -11.47
CA THR A 221 6.31 13.71 -11.38
C THR A 221 7.51 13.99 -12.28
N ASP A 222 7.66 15.23 -12.68
CA ASP A 222 8.84 15.64 -13.44
C ASP A 222 10.05 15.80 -12.52
N ILE A 223 11.13 15.09 -12.85
CA ILE A 223 12.40 15.17 -12.14
C ILE A 223 13.42 15.84 -13.05
N THR A 224 13.85 17.03 -12.67
CA THR A 224 14.74 17.90 -13.44
C THR A 224 16.17 17.82 -12.93
N GLY A 225 17.15 18.03 -13.80
CA GLY A 225 18.57 18.02 -13.47
C GLY A 225 19.46 18.23 -14.69
N ALA A 226 20.78 18.25 -14.48
CA ALA A 226 21.75 18.39 -15.57
C ALA A 226 21.73 17.15 -16.49
N GLY A 227 21.70 17.38 -17.81
CA GLY A 227 21.62 16.31 -18.82
C GLY A 227 20.22 15.75 -19.00
N ALA A 228 19.21 16.62 -19.14
CA ALA A 228 17.84 16.24 -19.50
C ALA A 228 17.81 15.30 -20.73
N GLY A 229 16.94 14.29 -20.69
CA GLY A 229 16.92 13.19 -21.66
C GLY A 229 18.06 12.18 -21.45
N THR A 230 19.32 12.59 -21.57
CA THR A 230 20.49 11.69 -21.50
C THR A 230 20.61 10.96 -20.16
N ASN A 231 20.34 11.66 -19.05
CA ASN A 231 20.44 11.11 -17.70
C ASN A 231 19.08 10.65 -17.14
N GLY A 232 18.02 10.67 -17.98
CA GLY A 232 16.65 10.37 -17.59
C GLY A 232 15.90 11.53 -16.94
N PHE A 233 16.48 12.74 -16.85
CA PHE A 233 15.76 13.89 -16.29
C PHE A 233 14.77 14.48 -17.31
N ASP A 234 13.66 15.00 -16.80
CA ASP A 234 12.75 15.87 -17.52
C ASP A 234 13.38 17.25 -17.75
N ALA A 235 13.12 17.84 -18.93
CA ALA A 235 13.61 19.17 -19.28
C ALA A 235 12.79 20.26 -18.56
N SER A 236 13.45 21.40 -18.30
CA SER A 236 12.80 22.62 -17.82
C SER A 236 13.62 23.85 -18.21
N LEU A 237 13.06 25.06 -18.09
CA LEU A 237 13.77 26.32 -18.37
C LEU A 237 15.16 26.45 -17.73
N SER A 238 15.33 25.92 -16.52
CA SER A 238 16.57 26.07 -15.75
C SER A 238 17.39 24.78 -15.66
N ASN A 239 16.77 23.62 -15.87
CA ASN A 239 17.33 22.30 -15.57
C ASN A 239 17.94 22.19 -14.16
N ASN A 240 17.45 23.01 -13.22
CA ASN A 240 17.88 22.94 -11.82
C ASN A 240 17.52 21.58 -11.23
N PRO A 241 18.42 20.95 -10.44
CA PRO A 241 18.14 19.66 -9.82
C PRO A 241 16.88 19.71 -8.93
N SER A 242 15.99 18.75 -9.11
CA SER A 242 14.81 18.56 -8.24
C SER A 242 14.91 17.32 -7.35
N LEU A 243 15.96 16.52 -7.49
CA LEU A 243 16.18 15.30 -6.71
C LEU A 243 17.56 15.33 -6.06
N PHE A 244 17.60 15.08 -4.76
CA PHE A 244 18.80 15.14 -3.95
C PHE A 244 18.92 13.92 -3.05
N THR A 245 20.15 13.46 -2.86
CA THR A 245 20.53 12.54 -1.79
C THR A 245 21.29 13.30 -0.70
N TYR A 246 21.66 12.61 0.38
CA TYR A 246 22.43 13.15 1.48
C TYR A 246 23.56 12.17 1.84
N ASP A 247 24.79 12.69 1.94
CA ASP A 247 25.94 11.90 2.38
C ASP A 247 26.04 11.93 3.91
N ASN A 248 25.55 10.85 4.55
CA ASN A 248 25.61 10.69 6.00
C ASN A 248 27.05 10.63 6.53
N VAL A 249 28.00 10.06 5.77
CA VAL A 249 29.37 9.79 6.26
C VAL A 249 30.29 10.98 6.04
N GLY A 250 30.33 11.52 4.81
CA GLY A 250 31.18 12.66 4.49
C GLY A 250 30.74 13.95 5.19
N GLY A 251 29.43 14.21 5.27
CA GLY A 251 28.80 15.43 5.84
C GLY A 251 29.14 16.69 5.04
N THR A 252 28.27 17.65 4.73
CA THR A 252 27.12 18.22 5.45
C THR A 252 26.03 18.73 4.47
N SER A 253 26.06 18.28 3.21
CA SER A 253 25.29 18.92 2.13
C SER A 253 24.35 17.96 1.43
N TRP A 254 23.26 18.53 0.92
CA TRP A 254 22.47 17.91 -0.12
C TRP A 254 23.30 17.72 -1.38
N VAL A 255 23.26 16.52 -1.95
CA VAL A 255 23.97 16.18 -3.19
C VAL A 255 22.93 15.98 -4.28
N ALA A 256 23.03 16.75 -5.37
CA ALA A 256 22.14 16.59 -6.52
C ALA A 256 22.35 15.20 -7.14
N VAL A 257 21.25 14.52 -7.45
CA VAL A 257 21.31 13.27 -8.20
C VAL A 257 21.74 13.59 -9.64
N THR A 258 22.58 12.72 -10.21
CA THR A 258 23.15 12.91 -11.55
C THR A 258 22.45 12.09 -12.63
N SER A 259 21.64 11.09 -12.26
CA SER A 259 20.80 10.34 -13.20
C SER A 259 19.67 9.59 -12.49
N THR A 260 18.48 9.61 -13.07
CA THR A 260 17.34 8.76 -12.63
C THR A 260 17.30 7.41 -13.32
N LEU A 261 18.12 7.19 -14.37
CA LEU A 261 18.28 5.90 -15.05
C LEU A 261 19.14 4.92 -14.24
N THR A 262 20.17 5.41 -13.55
CA THR A 262 21.13 4.58 -12.79
C THR A 262 20.84 4.53 -11.29
N ASN A 263 19.94 5.37 -10.79
CA ASN A 263 19.48 5.30 -9.41
C ASN A 263 18.20 4.46 -9.31
N ASN A 264 18.33 3.26 -8.77
CA ASN A 264 17.22 2.35 -8.53
C ASN A 264 16.50 2.65 -7.21
N LEU A 265 15.23 2.27 -7.16
CA LEU A 265 14.47 2.20 -5.92
C LEU A 265 15.09 1.14 -5.01
N MET A 266 15.46 1.56 -3.82
CA MET A 266 15.95 0.68 -2.76
C MET A 266 15.16 1.00 -1.50
N ALA A 267 14.72 -0.04 -0.81
CA ALA A 267 13.90 0.10 0.39
C ALA A 267 14.64 0.93 1.44
N GLY A 268 13.99 1.98 1.94
CA GLY A 268 14.53 2.86 2.98
C GLY A 268 15.61 3.84 2.52
N LYS A 269 16.03 3.81 1.24
CA LYS A 269 16.92 4.85 0.70
C LYS A 269 16.16 6.17 0.62
N PRO A 270 16.59 7.21 1.35
CA PRO A 270 15.85 8.46 1.41
C PRO A 270 16.27 9.41 0.29
N TRP A 271 15.29 10.19 -0.17
CA TRP A 271 15.43 11.19 -1.22
C TRP A 271 14.75 12.48 -0.79
N ARG A 272 15.37 13.61 -1.10
CA ARG A 272 14.70 14.91 -1.04
C ARG A 272 14.31 15.29 -2.47
N MET A 273 13.02 15.25 -2.76
CA MET A 273 12.48 15.48 -4.10
C MET A 273 11.52 16.68 -4.12
N LEU A 274 11.74 17.63 -5.01
CA LEU A 274 10.77 18.69 -5.29
C LEU A 274 9.66 18.11 -6.17
N VAL A 275 8.49 17.91 -5.58
CA VAL A 275 7.29 17.49 -6.31
C VAL A 275 6.49 18.74 -6.65
N ARG A 276 6.19 18.91 -7.92
CA ARG A 276 5.40 20.05 -8.44
C ARG A 276 3.94 19.67 -8.69
N GLY A 277 3.71 18.41 -8.98
CA GLY A 277 2.45 17.80 -9.38
C GLY A 277 2.74 16.55 -10.19
N ASP A 278 1.74 16.11 -10.94
CA ASP A 278 1.91 15.07 -11.96
C ASP A 278 2.82 15.55 -13.10
N ARG A 279 3.07 14.65 -14.06
CA ARG A 279 3.94 14.95 -15.22
C ARG A 279 3.32 15.92 -16.23
N THR A 280 2.05 16.29 -16.08
CA THR A 280 1.38 17.25 -16.99
C THR A 280 1.72 18.71 -16.66
N ILE A 281 2.50 18.94 -15.59
CA ILE A 281 2.91 20.27 -15.16
C ILE A 281 3.78 20.93 -16.23
N ASN A 282 3.43 22.16 -16.60
CA ASN A 282 4.25 22.95 -17.52
C ASN A 282 5.59 23.35 -16.86
N GLN A 283 6.67 22.66 -17.25
CA GLN A 283 8.04 22.91 -16.77
C GLN A 283 8.65 24.23 -17.30
N GLU A 284 7.97 24.90 -18.23
CA GLU A 284 8.35 26.20 -18.77
C GLU A 284 7.72 27.39 -18.02
N SER A 285 6.97 27.13 -16.94
CA SER A 285 6.36 28.19 -16.14
C SER A 285 6.61 28.00 -14.64
N ASN A 286 7.15 29.05 -14.01
CA ASN A 286 7.23 29.09 -12.54
C ASN A 286 5.87 29.23 -11.86
N TYR A 287 4.85 29.67 -12.60
CA TYR A 287 3.47 29.86 -12.13
C TYR A 287 2.56 28.69 -12.49
N ALA A 288 3.11 27.56 -12.97
CA ALA A 288 2.30 26.38 -13.26
C ALA A 288 1.59 25.90 -11.98
N THR A 289 0.26 25.81 -12.03
CA THR A 289 -0.57 25.39 -10.92
C THR A 289 -0.23 23.95 -10.51
N PRO A 290 0.09 23.68 -9.24
CA PRO A 290 0.35 22.32 -8.77
C PRO A 290 -0.87 21.41 -8.95
N THR A 291 -0.62 20.16 -9.35
CA THR A 291 -1.64 19.10 -9.48
C THR A 291 -1.43 18.02 -8.41
N ILE A 292 -2.46 17.23 -8.17
CA ILE A 292 -2.32 15.99 -7.39
C ILE A 292 -1.48 15.01 -8.22
N THR A 293 -0.67 14.19 -7.55
CA THR A 293 -0.03 13.05 -8.22
C THR A 293 -0.01 11.82 -7.34
N THR A 294 0.02 10.65 -7.97
CA THR A 294 0.32 9.36 -7.34
C THR A 294 1.64 8.85 -7.88
N LEU A 295 2.65 8.75 -7.01
CA LEU A 295 3.92 8.11 -7.38
C LEU A 295 3.77 6.59 -7.29
N ARG A 296 4.33 5.86 -8.26
CA ARG A 296 4.30 4.40 -8.28
C ARG A 296 5.70 3.83 -8.08
N SER A 297 5.82 2.89 -7.15
CA SER A 297 7.06 2.15 -6.89
C SER A 297 6.80 0.66 -7.13
N ARG A 298 7.44 0.07 -8.12
CA ARG A 298 7.31 -1.35 -8.45
C ARG A 298 8.57 -2.11 -8.10
N GLY A 299 8.41 -3.17 -7.30
CA GLY A 299 9.55 -3.99 -6.86
C GLY A 299 9.15 -5.03 -5.82
N THR A 300 10.16 -5.68 -5.24
CA THR A 300 10.01 -6.63 -4.13
C THR A 300 9.91 -5.86 -2.81
N ILE A 301 8.96 -6.22 -1.95
CA ILE A 301 8.70 -5.50 -0.69
C ILE A 301 9.76 -5.84 0.37
N ALA A 302 10.24 -4.84 1.10
CA ALA A 302 11.08 -5.09 2.27
C ALA A 302 10.24 -5.56 3.47
N THR A 303 10.74 -6.58 4.17
CA THR A 303 10.13 -7.18 5.36
C THR A 303 11.23 -7.60 6.34
N GLY A 304 10.86 -7.91 7.58
CA GLY A 304 11.83 -8.25 8.63
C GLY A 304 12.66 -7.05 9.06
N ASP A 305 13.79 -7.30 9.71
CA ASP A 305 14.65 -6.25 10.26
C ASP A 305 15.51 -5.57 9.17
N VAL A 306 15.49 -4.25 9.12
CA VAL A 306 16.34 -3.42 8.27
C VAL A 306 17.32 -2.62 9.13
N THR A 307 18.62 -2.80 8.89
CA THR A 307 19.69 -2.10 9.61
C THR A 307 20.33 -1.05 8.72
N PHE A 308 20.44 0.19 9.21
CA PHE A 308 21.20 1.26 8.57
C PHE A 308 22.61 1.34 9.15
N THR A 309 23.62 1.05 8.32
CA THR A 309 25.04 1.11 8.73
C THR A 309 25.78 2.32 8.17
N ASN A 310 25.25 2.95 7.12
CA ASN A 310 25.82 4.13 6.49
C ASN A 310 25.37 5.42 7.21
N LEU A 311 25.72 5.53 8.49
CA LEU A 311 25.42 6.68 9.36
C LEU A 311 26.71 7.44 9.69
N SER A 312 26.56 8.73 9.98
CA SER A 312 27.65 9.58 10.44
C SER A 312 28.23 9.08 11.76
N GLN A 313 29.55 8.93 11.81
CA GLN A 313 30.27 8.55 13.04
C GLN A 313 30.72 9.78 13.85
N THR A 314 30.49 10.99 13.35
CA THR A 314 30.88 12.24 14.00
C THR A 314 29.73 12.79 14.85
N GLY A 315 29.96 12.97 16.15
CA GLY A 315 28.99 13.53 17.07
C GLY A 315 28.46 14.91 16.63
N GLY A 316 27.15 15.13 16.80
CA GLY A 316 26.47 16.37 16.42
C GLY A 316 26.05 16.48 14.95
N ARG A 317 26.42 15.51 14.09
CA ARG A 317 25.93 15.45 12.71
C ARG A 317 24.55 14.78 12.61
N SER A 318 23.77 15.21 11.62
CA SER A 318 22.47 14.63 11.30
C SER A 318 22.60 13.47 10.30
N ASN A 319 21.67 12.52 10.38
CA ASN A 319 21.54 11.42 9.42
C ASN A 319 20.21 11.53 8.68
N PHE A 320 20.24 11.33 7.35
CA PHE A 320 19.04 11.15 6.56
C PHE A 320 18.77 9.66 6.37
N ILE A 321 17.63 9.20 6.89
CA ILE A 321 17.14 7.82 6.77
C ILE A 321 15.70 7.86 6.26
N GLY A 322 15.29 6.82 5.53
CA GLY A 322 13.94 6.66 5.02
C GLY A 322 13.23 5.50 5.71
N ASN A 323 11.90 5.56 5.76
CA ASN A 323 11.10 4.39 6.17
C ASN A 323 11.25 3.31 5.08
N PRO A 324 11.74 2.09 5.40
CA PRO A 324 11.89 1.01 4.44
C PRO A 324 10.62 0.19 4.22
N TYR A 325 9.56 0.39 5.00
CA TYR A 325 8.38 -0.45 4.98
C TYR A 325 7.16 0.29 4.43
N GLN A 326 6.22 -0.45 3.84
CA GLN A 326 4.88 0.05 3.52
C GLN A 326 4.00 0.00 4.79
N ALA A 327 4.48 0.59 5.88
CA ALA A 327 3.83 0.63 7.19
C ALA A 327 4.38 1.80 8.03
N PRO A 328 3.61 2.36 8.98
CA PRO A 328 4.13 3.35 9.93
C PRO A 328 5.25 2.76 10.81
N VAL A 329 6.35 3.50 10.96
CA VAL A 329 7.48 3.13 11.82
C VAL A 329 7.51 4.00 13.07
N ASP A 330 7.53 3.38 14.25
CA ASP A 330 7.69 4.08 15.53
C ASP A 330 9.15 4.48 15.75
N MET A 331 9.45 5.78 15.65
CA MET A 331 10.81 6.30 15.81
C MET A 331 11.32 6.23 17.25
N GLU A 332 10.43 6.19 18.24
CA GLU A 332 10.83 5.95 19.63
C GLU A 332 11.47 4.57 19.77
N ALA A 333 10.82 3.55 19.19
CA ALA A 333 11.33 2.18 19.20
C ALA A 333 12.65 2.07 18.41
N VAL A 334 12.72 2.68 17.22
CA VAL A 334 13.95 2.71 16.39
C VAL A 334 15.11 3.33 17.16
N LEU A 335 14.93 4.51 17.77
CA LEU A 335 16.00 5.20 18.49
C LEU A 335 16.38 4.49 19.79
N ASN A 336 15.42 3.86 20.48
CA ASN A 336 15.71 3.04 21.66
C ASN A 336 16.60 1.83 21.31
N GLY A 337 16.33 1.16 20.18
CA GLY A 337 17.14 0.06 19.64
C GLY A 337 18.45 0.50 18.99
N SER A 338 18.69 1.81 18.84
CA SER A 338 19.90 2.35 18.20
C SER A 338 21.00 2.70 19.21
N THR A 339 22.25 2.72 18.74
CA THR A 339 23.43 3.14 19.51
C THR A 339 24.01 4.43 18.95
N ASN A 340 24.67 5.23 19.80
CA ASN A 340 25.38 6.46 19.40
C ASN A 340 24.53 7.51 18.64
N VAL A 341 23.22 7.54 18.89
CA VAL A 341 22.29 8.55 18.36
C VAL A 341 21.55 9.26 19.49
N ASN A 342 21.11 10.49 19.24
CA ASN A 342 20.22 11.19 20.17
C ASN A 342 18.83 10.54 20.15
N LYS A 343 18.33 10.14 21.33
CA LYS A 343 17.03 9.46 21.48
C LYS A 343 15.88 10.41 21.83
N GLY A 344 16.17 11.66 22.16
CA GLY A 344 15.18 12.62 22.66
C GLY A 344 14.35 13.30 21.57
N TYR A 345 14.80 13.28 20.32
CA TYR A 345 14.07 13.87 19.20
C TYR A 345 14.56 13.35 17.85
N TYR A 346 13.76 13.59 16.82
CA TYR A 346 14.21 13.50 15.42
C TYR A 346 13.63 14.66 14.59
N PHE A 347 14.19 14.86 13.40
CA PHE A 347 13.72 15.88 12.46
C PHE A 347 12.78 15.25 11.43
N PHE A 348 11.60 15.83 11.29
CA PHE A 348 10.64 15.52 10.24
C PHE A 348 10.58 16.69 9.25
N TRP A 349 10.39 16.39 7.96
CA TRP A 349 10.17 17.44 6.96
C TRP A 349 8.69 17.54 6.63
N ASP A 350 8.07 18.65 7.00
CA ASP A 350 6.67 18.90 6.69
C ASP A 350 6.55 19.73 5.40
N PRO A 351 6.06 19.15 4.30
CA PRO A 351 5.88 19.86 3.04
C PRO A 351 4.76 20.92 3.12
N THR A 352 3.96 20.94 4.18
CA THR A 352 2.86 21.89 4.36
C THR A 352 3.29 23.22 5.00
N LEU A 353 4.50 23.30 5.56
CA LEU A 353 5.01 24.52 6.22
C LEU A 353 5.81 25.44 5.26
N GLY A 354 6.19 26.63 5.77
CA GLY A 354 7.08 27.58 5.09
C GLY A 354 6.41 28.74 4.33
N GLY A 355 5.10 28.88 4.40
CA GLY A 355 4.29 29.95 3.79
C GLY A 355 2.81 29.58 3.88
N THR A 356 1.90 30.40 3.32
CA THR A 356 0.45 30.15 3.42
C THR A 356 0.12 28.75 2.88
N PRO A 357 -0.37 27.83 3.73
CA PRO A 357 -0.52 26.43 3.38
C PRO A 357 -1.79 26.18 2.58
N VAL A 358 -1.99 26.92 1.48
CA VAL A 358 -3.15 26.75 0.60
C VAL A 358 -2.77 25.81 -0.54
N VAL A 359 -3.44 24.67 -0.60
CA VAL A 359 -3.37 23.72 -1.72
C VAL A 359 -3.66 24.50 -3.01
N GLY A 360 -2.77 24.40 -4.01
CA GLY A 360 -2.90 25.13 -5.27
C GLY A 360 -2.40 26.59 -5.28
N GLN A 361 -1.73 27.08 -4.23
CA GLN A 361 -1.07 28.41 -4.24
C GLN A 361 0.44 28.34 -3.98
N ASP A 362 1.13 29.43 -4.32
CA ASP A 362 2.55 29.66 -4.02
C ASP A 362 2.75 29.87 -2.51
N GLY A 363 2.91 28.76 -1.78
CA GLY A 363 3.35 28.72 -0.37
C GLY A 363 4.70 28.01 -0.23
N GLY A 364 5.40 28.19 0.90
CA GLY A 364 6.77 27.72 1.07
C GLY A 364 7.01 26.24 0.81
N ARG A 365 8.27 25.92 0.50
CA ARG A 365 8.70 24.61 -0.03
C ARG A 365 8.84 23.51 1.04
N GLY A 366 8.22 23.67 2.20
CA GLY A 366 8.33 22.83 3.39
C GLY A 366 9.30 23.39 4.44
N ALA A 367 9.25 22.83 5.65
CA ALA A 367 10.15 23.17 6.75
C ALA A 367 10.46 21.95 7.62
N TYR A 368 11.57 22.03 8.37
CA TYR A 368 11.88 21.04 9.40
C TYR A 368 11.01 21.23 10.65
N VAL A 369 10.59 20.11 11.21
CA VAL A 369 9.84 19.98 12.44
C VAL A 369 10.66 19.11 13.37
N THR A 370 10.87 19.57 14.60
CA THR A 370 11.46 18.73 15.64
C THR A 370 10.32 17.99 16.34
N VAL A 371 10.37 16.66 16.29
CA VAL A 371 9.44 15.80 17.04
C VAL A 371 10.15 15.35 18.31
N LEU A 372 9.61 15.73 19.45
CA LEU A 372 10.13 15.38 20.77
C LEU A 372 9.62 14.00 21.19
N LEU A 373 10.52 13.17 21.69
CA LEU A 373 10.24 11.81 22.15
C LEU A 373 10.41 11.72 23.67
N PRO A 374 9.66 10.82 24.35
CA PRO A 374 8.80 9.76 23.80
C PRO A 374 7.39 10.21 23.40
N GLN A 375 6.97 11.43 23.76
CA GLN A 375 5.58 11.87 23.59
C GLN A 375 5.14 11.98 22.12
N GLY A 376 6.09 12.12 21.19
CA GLY A 376 5.80 12.26 19.76
C GLY A 376 5.14 13.60 19.44
N THR A 377 5.47 14.65 20.19
CA THR A 377 4.84 15.97 20.05
C THR A 377 5.74 16.96 19.35
N ASN A 378 5.15 17.94 18.66
CA ASN A 378 5.84 19.10 18.10
C ASN A 378 5.04 20.39 18.41
N THR A 379 5.70 21.54 18.41
CA THR A 379 5.06 22.86 18.65
C THR A 379 4.92 23.71 17.38
N SER A 380 5.09 23.09 16.21
CA SER A 380 5.18 23.79 14.91
C SER A 380 3.85 23.87 14.14
N GLY A 381 2.77 23.30 14.70
CA GLY A 381 1.48 23.16 14.00
C GLY A 381 1.47 22.05 12.94
N SER A 382 2.55 21.26 12.85
CA SER A 382 2.67 20.11 11.98
C SER A 382 1.89 18.90 12.52
N VAL A 383 1.41 18.05 11.62
CA VAL A 383 0.83 16.73 11.96
C VAL A 383 1.89 15.67 12.33
N ALA A 384 3.18 16.01 12.22
CA ALA A 384 4.28 15.12 12.54
C ALA A 384 4.20 14.63 14.01
N ASN A 385 4.23 13.32 14.18
CA ASN A 385 4.25 12.64 15.47
C ASN A 385 5.31 11.54 15.44
N LYS A 386 5.44 10.71 16.49
CA LYS A 386 6.49 9.67 16.55
C LYS A 386 6.48 8.61 15.44
N TYR A 387 5.43 8.54 14.62
CA TYR A 387 5.32 7.59 13.51
C TYR A 387 5.74 8.22 12.18
N ILE A 388 6.72 7.61 11.52
CA ILE A 388 7.04 7.94 10.12
C ILE A 388 6.18 7.06 9.22
N MET A 389 5.31 7.71 8.44
CA MET A 389 4.46 7.06 7.44
C MET A 389 5.30 6.55 6.24
N PRO A 390 4.81 5.54 5.51
CA PRO A 390 5.48 5.03 4.30
C PRO A 390 5.57 6.02 3.13
#